data_AF-A0A1V5IC57-F1
#
_entry.id   AF-A0A1V5IC57-F1
#
_cell.length_a   1.000
_cell.length_b   1.000
_cell.length_c   1.000
_cell.angle_alpha   90.00
_cell.angle_beta   90.00
_cell.angle_gamma   90.00
#
_symmetry.space_group_name_H-M   'P 1'
#
loop_
_entity.id
_entity.type
_entity.pdbx_description
1 polymer ?
#
loop_
_entity_poly.entity_id
_entity_poly.type
_entity_poly.pdbx_seq_one_letter_code
_entity_poly.pdbx_strand_id
1 'polypeptide(L)'
;MANVILPPIKPQFFDDNGDVLAGGYVAFYEPGTSNYKDVYGAQDSSTPLSNPVLLDSAGRAAIWIDGYYDIYVYDGVNADPEHGSYGTLLYSALNIS
;
A
#
# COMPACT_ATOMS: atom_id res chain seq x y z
N MET A 1 18.60 -24.64 -13.92
CA MET A 1 18.32 -24.89 -12.49
C MET A 1 17.27 -23.88 -12.09
N ALA A 2 16.06 -24.32 -11.71
CA ALA A 2 15.03 -23.40 -11.25
C ALA A 2 15.43 -22.91 -9.86
N ASN A 3 15.78 -21.64 -9.73
CA ASN A 3 16.02 -21.03 -8.43
C ASN A 3 14.66 -20.97 -7.74
N VAL A 4 14.45 -21.73 -6.66
CA VAL A 4 13.27 -21.56 -5.81
C VAL A 4 13.53 -20.29 -5.00
N ILE A 5 13.15 -19.16 -5.57
CA ILE A 5 13.09 -17.88 -4.87
C ILE A 5 11.88 -17.95 -3.95
N LEU A 6 12.07 -17.63 -2.67
CA LEU A 6 10.98 -17.49 -1.72
C LEU A 6 9.89 -16.59 -2.33
N PRO A 7 8.59 -16.87 -2.11
CA PRO A 7 7.55 -15.97 -2.56
C PRO A 7 7.84 -14.55 -2.05
N PRO A 8 7.57 -13.50 -2.84
CA PRO A 8 7.88 -12.13 -2.45
C PRO A 8 7.26 -11.85 -1.08
N ILE A 9 8.08 -11.34 -0.15
CA ILE A 9 7.62 -10.94 1.18
C ILE A 9 6.61 -9.81 0.97
N LYS A 10 5.32 -10.10 1.18
CA LYS A 10 4.27 -9.09 1.12
C LYS A 10 4.16 -8.44 2.49
N PRO A 11 4.25 -7.11 2.61
CA PRO A 11 3.96 -6.45 3.88
C PRO A 11 2.54 -6.80 4.32
N GLN A 12 2.39 -7.06 5.62
CA GLN A 12 1.10 -7.25 6.26
C GLN A 12 0.84 -6.03 7.14
N PHE A 13 -0.30 -5.40 6.92
CA PHE A 13 -0.76 -4.24 7.65
C PHE A 13 -1.80 -4.68 8.68
N PHE A 14 -1.79 -3.99 9.82
CA PHE A 14 -2.69 -4.23 10.94
C PHE A 14 -3.44 -2.95 11.27
N ASP A 15 -4.60 -3.10 11.90
CA ASP A 15 -5.36 -2.00 12.47
C ASP A 15 -4.87 -1.66 13.90
N ASP A 16 -5.48 -0.63 14.51
CA ASP A 16 -5.14 -0.18 15.86
C ASP A 16 -5.49 -1.20 16.96
N ASN A 17 -6.34 -2.18 16.65
CA ASN A 17 -6.71 -3.28 17.54
C ASN A 17 -5.74 -4.47 17.43
N GLY A 18 -4.79 -4.43 16.49
CA GLY A 18 -3.84 -5.50 16.21
C GLY A 18 -4.40 -6.60 15.32
N ASP A 19 -5.61 -6.41 14.77
CA ASP A 19 -6.20 -7.29 13.79
C ASP A 19 -5.64 -6.98 12.39
N VAL A 20 -5.75 -7.94 11.48
CA VAL A 20 -5.30 -7.73 10.10
C VAL A 20 -6.14 -6.65 9.43
N LEU A 21 -5.49 -5.76 8.70
CA LEU A 21 -6.17 -4.66 8.02
C LEU A 21 -6.85 -5.12 6.72
N ALA A 22 -7.87 -5.95 6.87
CA ALA A 22 -8.61 -6.51 5.75
C ALA A 22 -9.43 -5.43 5.04
N GLY A 23 -9.16 -5.19 3.75
CA GLY A 23 -9.86 -4.19 2.96
C GLY A 23 -9.47 -2.73 3.23
N GLY A 24 -8.38 -2.49 3.96
CA GLY A 24 -7.81 -1.15 4.08
C GLY A 24 -7.11 -0.69 2.81
N TYR A 25 -6.69 0.57 2.81
CA TYR A 25 -6.02 1.21 1.67
C TYR A 25 -4.64 1.72 2.06
N VAL A 26 -3.69 1.61 1.14
CA VAL A 26 -2.35 2.19 1.29
C VAL A 26 -2.10 3.16 0.16
N ALA A 27 -1.99 4.44 0.51
CA ALA A 27 -1.65 5.51 -0.43
C ALA A 27 -0.15 5.78 -0.42
N PHE A 28 0.39 6.07 -1.60
CA PHE A 28 1.80 6.35 -1.82
C PHE A 28 1.98 7.72 -2.44
N TYR A 29 2.69 8.63 -1.79
CA TYR A 29 2.90 9.99 -2.27
C TYR A 29 4.36 10.27 -2.58
N GLU A 30 4.61 11.24 -3.45
CA GLU A 30 5.94 11.82 -3.58
C GLU A 30 6.31 12.52 -2.25
N PRO A 31 7.54 12.34 -1.75
CA PRO A 31 7.92 12.86 -0.44
C PRO A 31 7.65 14.36 -0.27
N GLY A 32 6.95 14.73 0.80
CA GLY A 32 6.60 16.11 1.13
C GLY A 32 5.50 16.72 0.26
N THR A 33 4.79 15.92 -0.53
CA THR A 33 3.71 16.37 -1.40
C THR A 33 2.40 15.62 -1.12
N SER A 34 1.33 16.04 -1.79
CA SER A 34 0.06 15.29 -1.85
C SER A 34 -0.17 14.66 -3.23
N ASN A 35 0.88 14.56 -4.05
CA ASN A 35 0.81 13.94 -5.37
C ASN A 35 1.03 12.44 -5.23
N TYR A 36 0.14 11.65 -5.82
CA TYR A 36 0.34 10.21 -5.90
C TYR A 36 1.59 9.89 -6.72
N LYS A 37 2.40 8.98 -6.19
CA LYS A 37 3.58 8.44 -6.89
C LYS A 37 3.27 7.02 -7.34
N ASP A 38 3.77 6.65 -8.52
CA ASP A 38 3.53 5.33 -9.09
C ASP A 38 4.13 4.23 -8.22
N VAL A 39 3.37 3.15 -8.08
CA VAL A 39 3.77 1.91 -7.42
C VAL A 39 3.42 0.74 -8.31
N TYR A 40 4.14 -0.37 -8.18
CA TYR A 40 4.07 -1.47 -9.13
C TYR A 40 3.66 -2.77 -8.45
N GLY A 41 3.06 -3.67 -9.22
CA GLY A 41 2.63 -5.01 -8.79
C GLY A 41 3.61 -6.12 -9.13
N ALA A 42 4.79 -5.75 -9.66
CA ALA A 42 5.89 -6.66 -9.95
C ALA A 42 7.23 -5.92 -9.82
N GLN A 43 8.30 -6.68 -9.55
CA GLN A 43 9.65 -6.14 -9.35
C GLN A 43 10.24 -5.49 -10.61
N ASP A 44 9.76 -5.87 -11.79
CA ASP A 44 10.22 -5.30 -13.06
C ASP A 44 9.57 -3.95 -13.40
N SER A 45 8.75 -3.42 -12.49
CA SER A 45 7.97 -2.18 -12.68
C SER A 45 7.12 -2.18 -13.95
N SER A 46 6.76 -3.36 -14.45
CA SER A 46 6.00 -3.50 -15.71
C SER A 46 4.51 -3.20 -15.54
N THR A 47 3.99 -3.40 -14.33
CA THR A 47 2.56 -3.33 -14.04
C THR A 47 2.30 -2.29 -12.97
N PRO A 48 1.96 -1.04 -13.34
CA PRO A 48 1.55 -0.02 -12.38
C PRO A 48 0.25 -0.46 -11.67
N LEU A 49 0.19 -0.22 -10.36
CA LEU A 49 -1.00 -0.45 -9.54
C LEU A 49 -1.79 0.84 -9.35
N SER A 50 -3.07 0.68 -9.07
CA SER A 50 -3.91 1.76 -8.57
C SER A 50 -3.34 2.32 -7.27
N ASN A 51 -3.31 3.64 -7.14
CA ASN A 51 -2.93 4.33 -5.93
C ASN A 51 -4.08 5.24 -5.50
N PRO A 52 -4.72 5.01 -4.34
CA PRO A 52 -4.34 4.07 -3.27
C PRO A 52 -4.52 2.58 -3.59
N VAL A 53 -3.65 1.74 -3.03
CA VAL A 53 -3.66 0.28 -3.19
C VAL A 53 -4.62 -0.34 -2.18
N LEU A 54 -5.57 -1.16 -2.66
CA LEU A 54 -6.47 -1.95 -1.80
C LEU A 54 -5.75 -3.19 -1.25
N LEU A 55 -5.88 -3.42 0.05
CA LEU A 55 -5.36 -4.60 0.72
C LEU A 55 -6.31 -5.80 0.61
N ASP A 56 -5.73 -7.00 0.54
CA ASP A 56 -6.51 -8.25 0.55
C ASP A 56 -7.12 -8.56 1.94
N SER A 57 -7.88 -9.65 2.03
CA SER A 57 -8.54 -10.06 3.29
C SER A 57 -7.58 -10.44 4.42
N ALA A 58 -6.28 -10.59 4.13
CA ALA A 58 -5.24 -10.80 5.13
C ALA A 58 -4.47 -9.51 5.44
N GLY A 59 -4.89 -8.35 4.92
CA GLY A 59 -4.20 -7.07 5.08
C GLY A 59 -2.88 -7.00 4.31
N ARG A 60 -2.79 -7.68 3.16
CA ARG A 60 -1.55 -7.76 2.37
C ARG A 60 -1.77 -7.21 0.98
N ALA A 61 -0.69 -6.68 0.40
CA ALA A 61 -0.62 -6.33 -1.01
C ALA A 61 0.81 -6.54 -1.50
N ALA A 62 0.94 -6.87 -2.79
CA ALA A 62 2.24 -7.00 -3.43
C ALA A 62 2.59 -5.65 -4.04
N ILE A 63 3.44 -4.88 -3.35
CA ILE A 63 3.74 -3.49 -3.70
C ILE A 63 5.24 -3.34 -3.86
N TRP A 64 5.64 -2.80 -5.01
CA TRP A 64 7.01 -2.43 -5.30
C TRP A 64 7.09 -0.91 -5.47
N ILE A 65 8.06 -0.32 -4.77
CA ILE A 65 8.33 1.11 -4.75
C ILE A 65 9.71 1.36 -5.37
N ASP A 66 9.88 2.51 -6.03
CA ASP A 66 11.17 2.94 -6.60
C ASP A 66 11.59 4.31 -6.06
N GLY A 67 12.55 4.32 -5.14
CA GLY A 67 13.01 5.52 -4.42
C GLY A 67 12.17 5.87 -3.19
N TYR A 68 12.17 7.14 -2.78
CA TYR A 68 11.50 7.59 -1.56
C TYR A 68 10.00 7.84 -1.75
N TYR A 69 9.20 7.49 -0.75
CA TYR A 69 7.75 7.68 -0.70
C TYR A 69 7.29 8.14 0.70
N ASP A 70 6.20 8.90 0.72
CA ASP A 70 5.38 9.02 1.91
C ASP A 70 4.21 8.04 1.80
N ILE A 71 4.04 7.19 2.81
CA ILE A 71 3.07 6.10 2.83
C ILE A 71 2.01 6.44 3.87
N TYR A 72 0.74 6.34 3.49
CA TYR A 72 -0.40 6.58 4.36
C TYR A 72 -1.31 5.35 4.33
N VAL A 73 -1.61 4.81 5.50
CA VAL A 73 -2.44 3.61 5.64
C VAL A 73 -3.78 3.98 6.26
N TYR A 74 -4.85 3.60 5.57
CA TYR A 74 -6.23 3.91 5.94
C TYR A 74 -7.00 2.64 6.31
N ASP A 75 -7.94 2.77 7.25
CA ASP A 75 -8.73 1.66 7.78
C ASP A 75 -9.66 1.01 6.73
N GLY A 76 -10.03 1.74 5.68
CA GLY A 76 -11.02 1.30 4.69
C GLY A 76 -12.48 1.37 5.18
N VAL A 77 -12.71 1.75 6.43
CA VAL A 77 -14.05 1.85 7.03
C VAL A 77 -14.75 3.10 6.48
N ASN A 78 -15.95 2.92 5.92
CA ASN A 78 -16.66 3.97 5.18
C ASN A 78 -15.82 4.57 4.02
N ALA A 79 -14.88 3.79 3.47
CA ALA A 79 -14.16 4.20 2.28
C ALA A 79 -15.13 4.33 1.11
N ASP A 80 -15.02 5.47 0.43
CA ASP A 80 -15.76 5.84 -0.75
C ASP A 80 -14.74 6.28 -1.81
N PRO A 81 -14.08 5.31 -2.47
CA PRO A 81 -12.96 5.58 -3.37
C PRO A 81 -13.38 6.36 -4.61
N GLU A 82 -14.66 6.33 -4.99
CA GLU A 82 -15.20 7.12 -6.10
C GLU A 82 -15.31 8.62 -5.75
N HIS A 83 -15.48 8.97 -4.47
CA HIS A 83 -15.47 10.36 -3.99
C HIS A 83 -14.17 10.73 -3.24
N GLY A 84 -13.12 9.88 -3.30
CA GLY A 84 -11.79 10.17 -2.77
C GLY A 84 -11.63 10.02 -1.26
N SER A 85 -12.58 9.37 -0.58
CA SER A 85 -12.46 9.02 0.84
C SER A 85 -11.95 7.60 0.98
N TYR A 86 -10.86 7.39 1.72
CA TYR A 86 -10.26 6.06 1.92
C TYR A 86 -10.46 5.53 3.36
N GLY A 87 -11.29 6.21 4.14
CA GLY A 87 -11.53 5.93 5.55
C GLY A 87 -10.65 6.75 6.48
N THR A 88 -10.48 6.28 7.71
CA THR A 88 -9.66 6.94 8.74
C THR A 88 -8.19 6.65 8.49
N LEU A 89 -7.34 7.69 8.58
CA LEU A 89 -5.88 7.48 8.58
C LEU A 89 -5.46 6.79 9.88
N LEU A 90 -4.88 5.60 9.77
CA LEU A 90 -4.35 4.85 10.91
C LEU A 90 -2.91 5.29 11.21
N TYR A 91 -2.04 5.23 10.20
CA TYR A 91 -0.64 5.64 10.34
C TYR A 91 -0.06 6.15 9.04
N SER A 92 0.99 6.95 9.18
CA SER A 92 1.80 7.43 8.07
C SER A 92 3.29 7.19 8.34
N ALA A 93 4.04 6.92 7.27
CA ALA A 93 5.48 6.78 7.29
C ALA A 93 6.05 7.69 6.20
N LEU A 94 6.91 8.62 6.59
CA LEU A 94 7.41 9.65 5.69
C LEU A 94 8.84 9.33 5.26
N ASN A 95 9.17 9.63 4.01
CA ASN A 95 10.49 9.46 3.41
C ASN A 95 11.04 8.03 3.52
N ILE A 96 10.20 7.03 3.23
CA ILE A 96 10.57 5.61 3.22
C ILE A 96 11.15 5.22 1.85
N SER A 97 12.29 4.50 1.84
CA SER A 97 12.95 3.94 0.64
C SER A 97 12.92 2.43 0.60
#